data_AF-A0A4U0U8Y5-F1
#
_entry.id   AF-A0A4U0U8Y5-F1
#
_cell.length_a   1.000
_cell.length_b   1.000
_cell.length_c   1.000
_cell.angle_alpha   90.00
_cell.angle_beta   90.00
_cell.angle_gamma   90.00
#
_symmetry.space_group_name_H-M   'P 1'
#
loop_
_entity.id
_entity.type
_entity.pdbx_description
1 polymer ?
#
loop_
_entity_poly.entity_id
_entity_poly.type
_entity_poly.pdbx_seq_one_letter_code
_entity_poly.pdbx_strand_id
1 'polypeptide(L)'
;MATPDLSTTMSESATLDHIRTHDRLSLPLPLRLPLALALSSTAGFVLGTYHGSSETGLRFRAENAHRFPTTQTGWYLYHKSKNYHMALGGISEGIRMGLRQAAWVGLFVVMEEGLDRGRAGAVRAWRGAGGETEVAGNRDFVSTVFAGVGTAGVFSAWQRFPAPTAVRVARMGAKVGLVFGLVQDALGALRGRRLGYVEFIKKHVVGVKEGGDKTGTLGAAVG
;
A
#
# COMPACT_ATOMS: atom_id res chain seq x y z
N MET A 1 41.92 8.35 4.10
CA MET A 1 40.95 7.58 3.31
C MET A 1 40.66 6.30 4.11
N ALA A 2 39.65 6.33 4.97
CA ALA A 2 39.37 5.21 5.88
C ALA A 2 38.78 4.04 5.08
N THR A 3 39.45 2.89 5.11
CA THR A 3 38.90 1.63 4.59
C THR A 3 37.70 1.22 5.45
N PRO A 4 36.52 0.95 4.87
CA PRO A 4 35.39 0.45 5.65
C PRO A 4 35.76 -0.89 6.28
N ASP A 5 35.48 -1.04 7.58
CA ASP A 5 35.72 -2.27 8.34
C ASP A 5 34.85 -3.42 7.78
N LEU A 6 35.47 -4.58 7.53
CA LEU A 6 34.84 -5.79 7.00
C LEU A 6 33.67 -6.26 7.88
N SER A 7 33.70 -5.98 9.18
CA SER A 7 32.60 -6.29 10.10
C SER A 7 31.32 -5.51 9.76
N THR A 8 31.48 -4.25 9.34
CA THR A 8 30.37 -3.34 9.04
C THR A 8 29.71 -3.71 7.70
N THR A 9 30.50 -4.07 6.69
CA THR A 9 29.98 -4.48 5.38
C THR A 9 29.24 -5.82 5.42
N MET A 10 29.67 -6.77 6.27
CA MET A 10 28.96 -8.04 6.48
C MET A 10 27.64 -7.86 7.24
N SER A 11 27.59 -6.96 8.23
CA SER A 11 26.34 -6.61 8.92
C SER A 11 25.35 -5.88 8.00
N GLU A 12 25.84 -5.01 7.12
CA GLU A 12 25.02 -4.26 6.16
C GLU A 12 24.45 -5.17 5.07
N SER A 13 25.24 -6.08 4.52
CA SER A 13 24.74 -7.08 3.55
C SER A 13 23.70 -8.02 4.15
N ALA A 14 23.89 -8.51 5.37
CA ALA A 14 22.91 -9.37 6.06
C ALA A 14 21.58 -8.65 6.34
N THR A 15 21.63 -7.37 6.72
CA THR A 15 20.40 -6.56 6.93
C THR A 15 19.68 -6.26 5.62
N LEU A 16 20.41 -5.97 4.54
CA LEU A 16 19.84 -5.79 3.20
C LEU A 16 19.18 -7.08 2.67
N ASP A 17 19.81 -8.23 2.87
CA ASP A 17 19.24 -9.52 2.49
C ASP A 17 18.00 -9.86 3.32
N HIS A 18 17.99 -9.54 4.61
CA HIS A 18 16.81 -9.67 5.46
C HIS A 18 15.64 -8.80 4.96
N ILE A 19 15.89 -7.53 4.65
CA ILE A 19 14.89 -6.62 4.05
C ILE A 19 14.40 -7.15 2.70
N ARG A 20 15.31 -7.61 1.83
CA ARG A 20 14.97 -8.12 0.50
C ARG A 20 14.08 -9.36 0.55
N THR A 21 14.30 -10.23 1.52
CA THR A 21 13.59 -11.50 1.67
C THR A 21 12.28 -11.35 2.44
N HIS A 22 12.24 -10.51 3.48
CA HIS A 22 11.11 -10.43 4.41
C HIS A 22 10.18 -9.23 4.19
N ASP A 23 10.64 -8.13 3.58
CA ASP A 23 9.80 -6.94 3.38
C ASP A 23 8.92 -7.00 2.13
N ARG A 24 7.69 -6.47 2.24
CA ARG A 24 6.77 -6.32 1.09
C ARG A 24 7.37 -5.32 0.11
N LEU A 25 7.51 -5.76 -1.14
CA LEU A 25 8.16 -5.00 -2.21
C LEU A 25 9.62 -4.62 -1.94
N SER A 26 10.32 -5.34 -1.03
CA SER A 26 11.71 -5.08 -0.62
C SER A 26 11.98 -3.65 -0.12
N LEU A 27 10.96 -2.99 0.44
CA LEU A 27 11.07 -1.64 0.99
C LEU A 27 10.73 -1.64 2.48
N PRO A 28 11.62 -1.09 3.34
CA PRO A 28 11.33 -0.95 4.75
C PRO A 28 10.18 0.05 4.96
N LEU A 29 9.36 -0.19 5.98
CA LEU A 29 8.23 0.67 6.35
C LEU A 29 8.53 2.19 6.36
N PRO A 30 9.64 2.69 6.96
CA PRO A 30 9.96 4.12 6.97
C PRO A 30 10.12 4.72 5.57
N LEU A 31 10.46 3.92 4.57
CA LEU A 31 10.55 4.35 3.18
C LEU A 31 9.23 4.14 2.42
N ARG A 32 8.51 3.04 2.72
CA ARG A 32 7.25 2.69 2.07
C ARG A 32 6.14 3.70 2.33
N LEU A 33 6.01 4.17 3.57
CA LEU A 33 4.95 5.08 3.99
C LEU A 33 5.04 6.46 3.29
N PRO A 34 6.17 7.20 3.32
CA PRO A 34 6.25 8.49 2.62
C PRO A 34 6.12 8.35 1.09
N LEU A 35 6.62 7.26 0.50
CA LEU A 35 6.43 6.99 -0.94
C LEU A 35 4.96 6.75 -1.28
N ALA A 36 4.25 5.94 -0.50
CA ALA A 36 2.82 5.71 -0.70
C ALA A 36 1.99 6.99 -0.53
N LEU A 37 2.32 7.80 0.47
CA LEU A 37 1.70 9.11 0.69
C LEU A 37 1.96 10.05 -0.49
N ALA A 38 3.21 10.17 -0.96
CA ALA A 38 3.57 11.02 -2.08
C ALA A 38 2.81 10.61 -3.36
N LEU A 39 2.86 9.32 -3.73
CA LEU A 39 2.17 8.81 -4.91
C LEU A 39 0.65 9.01 -4.84
N SER A 40 0.05 8.73 -3.69
CA SER A 40 -1.39 8.91 -3.51
C SER A 40 -1.80 10.38 -3.49
N SER A 41 -0.97 11.27 -2.94
CA SER A 41 -1.17 12.71 -2.94
C SER A 41 -1.11 13.26 -4.36
N THR A 42 -0.13 12.83 -5.17
CA THR A 42 -0.04 13.21 -6.59
C THR A 42 -1.26 12.74 -7.37
N ALA A 43 -1.68 11.48 -7.18
CA ALA A 43 -2.87 10.95 -7.84
C ALA A 43 -4.14 11.74 -7.44
N GLY A 44 -4.31 12.03 -6.14
CA GLY A 44 -5.45 12.81 -5.64
C GLY A 44 -5.40 14.28 -6.07
N PHE A 45 -4.22 14.86 -6.20
CA PHE A 45 -4.03 16.21 -6.72
C PHE A 45 -4.43 16.31 -8.19
N VAL A 46 -4.02 15.34 -9.03
CA VAL A 46 -4.44 15.30 -10.44
C VAL A 46 -5.95 15.16 -10.56
N LEU A 47 -6.57 14.29 -9.76
CA LEU A 47 -8.03 14.11 -9.79
C LEU A 47 -8.77 15.36 -9.28
N GLY A 48 -8.29 15.97 -8.19
CA GLY A 48 -8.89 17.16 -7.60
C GLY A 48 -8.69 18.42 -8.43
N THR A 49 -7.57 18.56 -9.13
CA THR A 49 -7.36 19.68 -10.08
C THR A 49 -8.31 19.58 -11.26
N TYR A 50 -8.49 18.40 -11.81
CA TYR A 50 -9.48 18.17 -12.88
C TYR A 50 -10.90 18.50 -12.40
N HIS A 51 -11.28 17.97 -11.24
CA HIS A 51 -12.61 18.21 -10.68
C HIS A 51 -12.85 19.69 -10.34
N GLY A 52 -11.95 20.31 -9.57
CA GLY A 52 -12.07 21.70 -9.12
C GLY A 52 -12.02 22.72 -10.26
N SER A 53 -11.20 22.48 -11.29
CA SER A 53 -11.15 23.36 -12.47
C SER A 53 -12.45 23.29 -13.29
N SER A 54 -13.04 22.09 -13.44
CA SER A 54 -14.31 21.92 -14.16
C SER A 54 -15.48 22.61 -13.44
N GLU A 55 -15.56 22.47 -12.12
CA GLU A 55 -16.64 23.06 -11.32
C GLU A 55 -16.55 24.58 -11.30
N THR A 56 -15.37 25.14 -11.03
CA THR A 56 -15.17 26.60 -11.05
C THR A 56 -15.34 27.20 -12.43
N GLY A 57 -14.96 26.48 -13.50
CA GLY A 57 -15.23 26.89 -14.87
C GLY A 57 -16.73 26.90 -15.23
N LEU A 58 -17.51 25.96 -14.70
CA LEU A 58 -18.96 25.94 -14.85
C LEU A 58 -19.61 27.08 -14.05
N ARG A 59 -19.20 27.29 -12.80
CA ARG A 59 -19.68 28.40 -11.95
C ARG A 59 -19.42 29.76 -12.59
N PHE A 60 -18.19 30.00 -13.06
CA PHE A 60 -17.85 31.25 -13.76
C PHE A 60 -18.72 31.49 -14.99
N ARG A 61 -19.01 30.44 -15.78
CA ARG A 61 -19.91 30.55 -16.93
C ARG A 61 -21.36 30.84 -16.54
N ALA A 62 -21.84 30.21 -15.46
CA ALA A 62 -23.18 30.45 -14.95
C ALA A 62 -23.33 31.90 -14.44
N GLU A 63 -22.37 32.38 -13.67
CA GLU A 63 -22.35 33.76 -13.16
C GLU A 63 -22.29 34.79 -14.28
N ASN A 64 -21.52 34.52 -15.35
CA ASN A 64 -21.34 35.44 -16.47
C ASN A 64 -22.28 35.16 -17.66
N ALA A 65 -23.26 34.28 -17.53
CA ALA A 65 -24.18 33.93 -18.63
C ALA A 65 -25.01 35.13 -19.13
N HIS A 66 -25.12 36.18 -18.31
CA HIS A 66 -25.82 37.41 -18.67
C HIS A 66 -24.88 38.55 -19.15
N ARG A 67 -23.56 38.34 -19.13
CA ARG A 67 -22.54 39.36 -19.50
C ARG A 67 -21.54 38.80 -20.51
N PHE A 68 -22.03 38.51 -21.72
CA PHE A 68 -21.13 38.11 -22.80
C PHE A 68 -20.45 39.35 -23.42
N PRO A 69 -19.11 39.32 -23.60
CA PRO A 69 -18.41 40.41 -24.26
C PRO A 69 -18.80 40.49 -25.74
N THR A 70 -19.00 41.72 -26.24
CA THR A 70 -19.32 42.00 -27.65
C THR A 70 -18.10 42.41 -28.47
N THR A 71 -16.97 42.71 -27.82
CA THR A 71 -15.71 43.12 -28.47
C THR A 71 -14.68 41.98 -28.45
N GLN A 72 -13.76 41.96 -29.42
CA GLN A 72 -12.66 40.98 -29.45
C GLN A 72 -11.76 41.06 -28.20
N THR A 73 -11.46 42.27 -27.74
CA THR A 73 -10.66 42.50 -26.52
C THR A 73 -11.38 41.98 -25.26
N GLY A 74 -12.71 42.13 -25.19
CA GLY A 74 -13.53 41.60 -24.10
C GLY A 74 -13.50 40.07 -24.04
N TRP A 75 -13.50 39.39 -25.19
CA TRP A 75 -13.38 37.92 -25.25
C TRP A 75 -12.04 37.39 -24.73
N TYR A 76 -10.95 38.12 -24.97
CA TYR A 76 -9.64 37.79 -24.41
C TYR A 76 -9.64 37.91 -22.88
N LEU A 77 -10.13 39.04 -22.34
CA LEU A 77 -10.20 39.27 -20.89
C LEU A 77 -11.12 38.25 -20.20
N TYR A 78 -12.24 37.89 -20.83
CA TYR A 78 -13.15 36.86 -20.34
C TYR A 78 -12.44 35.50 -20.17
N HIS A 79 -11.71 35.05 -21.20
CA HIS A 79 -10.98 33.78 -21.15
C HIS A 79 -9.82 33.82 -20.16
N LYS A 80 -9.13 34.95 -20.05
CA LYS A 80 -8.08 35.17 -19.05
C LYS A 80 -8.64 35.00 -17.64
N SER A 81 -9.69 35.76 -17.29
CA SER A 81 -10.35 35.66 -15.96
C SER A 81 -10.89 34.26 -15.69
N LYS A 82 -11.55 33.63 -16.66
CA LYS A 82 -12.04 32.25 -16.55
C LYS A 82 -10.90 31.29 -16.21
N ASN A 83 -9.77 31.38 -16.91
CA ASN A 83 -8.63 30.51 -16.66
C ASN A 83 -8.00 30.76 -15.28
N TYR A 84 -7.99 31.99 -14.77
CA TYR A 84 -7.55 32.26 -13.39
C TYR A 84 -8.45 31.63 -12.34
N HIS A 85 -9.77 31.78 -12.48
CA HIS A 85 -10.72 31.14 -11.56
C HIS A 85 -10.63 29.62 -11.61
N MET A 86 -10.48 29.05 -12.81
CA MET A 86 -10.28 27.61 -13.01
C MET A 86 -8.96 27.11 -12.40
N ALA A 87 -7.86 27.87 -12.53
CA ALA A 87 -6.57 27.50 -11.97
C ALA A 87 -6.58 27.54 -10.43
N LEU A 88 -7.13 28.59 -9.83
CA LEU A 88 -7.26 28.71 -8.38
C LEU A 88 -8.19 27.64 -7.79
N GLY A 89 -9.32 27.38 -8.45
CA GLY A 89 -10.24 26.30 -8.08
C GLY A 89 -9.61 24.92 -8.19
N GLY A 90 -8.88 24.68 -9.28
CA GLY A 90 -8.16 23.42 -9.50
C GLY A 90 -7.09 23.17 -8.43
N ILE A 91 -6.22 24.14 -8.16
CA ILE A 91 -5.14 23.98 -7.18
C ILE A 91 -5.69 23.77 -5.77
N SER A 92 -6.66 24.58 -5.34
CA SER A 92 -7.22 24.48 -3.99
C SER A 92 -7.95 23.15 -3.75
N GLU A 93 -8.75 22.70 -4.71
CA GLU A 93 -9.43 21.40 -4.61
C GLU A 93 -8.44 20.23 -4.79
N GLY A 94 -7.43 20.39 -5.64
CA GLY A 94 -6.33 19.43 -5.80
C GLY A 94 -5.59 19.16 -4.49
N ILE A 95 -5.21 20.22 -3.76
CA ILE A 95 -4.55 20.07 -2.45
C ILE A 95 -5.48 19.37 -1.45
N ARG A 96 -6.76 19.76 -1.39
CA ARG A 96 -7.74 19.17 -0.49
C ARG A 96 -7.94 17.67 -0.76
N MET A 97 -8.15 17.30 -2.03
CA MET A 97 -8.33 15.91 -2.43
C MET A 97 -7.05 15.09 -2.25
N GLY A 98 -5.89 15.65 -2.59
CA GLY A 98 -4.58 15.01 -2.41
C GLY A 98 -4.29 14.68 -0.95
N LEU A 99 -4.48 15.64 -0.04
CA LEU A 99 -4.30 15.41 1.41
C LEU A 99 -5.31 14.40 1.96
N ARG A 100 -6.58 14.48 1.55
CA ARG A 100 -7.60 13.52 1.96
C ARG A 100 -7.25 12.10 1.49
N GLN A 101 -6.81 11.94 0.24
CA GLN A 101 -6.41 10.65 -0.30
C GLN A 101 -5.16 10.10 0.39
N ALA A 102 -4.16 10.95 0.65
CA ALA A 102 -2.97 10.59 1.40
C ALA A 102 -3.31 10.09 2.81
N ALA A 103 -4.24 10.74 3.52
CA ALA A 103 -4.68 10.29 4.84
C ALA A 103 -5.29 8.87 4.79
N TRP A 104 -6.15 8.58 3.81
CA TRP A 104 -6.76 7.24 3.67
C TRP A 104 -5.76 6.17 3.26
N VAL A 105 -4.84 6.49 2.35
CA VAL A 105 -3.77 5.55 1.95
C VAL A 105 -2.78 5.32 3.10
N GLY A 106 -2.42 6.36 3.84
CA GLY A 106 -1.60 6.24 5.05
C GLY A 106 -2.24 5.32 6.08
N LEU A 107 -3.54 5.50 6.34
CA LEU A 107 -4.30 4.62 7.22
C LEU A 107 -4.27 3.16 6.74
N PHE A 108 -4.46 2.92 5.44
CA PHE A 108 -4.39 1.58 4.88
C PHE A 108 -3.01 0.93 5.06
N VAL A 109 -1.93 1.65 4.76
CA VAL A 109 -0.55 1.17 4.91
C VAL A 109 -0.21 0.87 6.37
N VAL A 110 -0.66 1.70 7.30
CA VAL A 110 -0.49 1.49 8.75
C VAL A 110 -1.29 0.28 9.22
N MET A 111 -2.53 0.10 8.73
CA MET A 111 -3.35 -1.06 9.06
C MET A 111 -2.75 -2.37 8.55
N GLU A 112 -2.24 -2.38 7.31
CA GLU A 112 -1.57 -3.54 6.71
C GLU A 112 -0.35 -3.96 7.56
N GLU A 113 0.48 -2.99 7.92
CA GLU A 113 1.66 -3.19 8.75
C GLU A 113 1.31 -3.65 10.18
N GLY A 114 0.27 -3.05 10.77
CA GLY A 114 -0.23 -3.44 12.09
C GLY A 114 -0.74 -4.87 12.12
N LEU A 115 -1.43 -5.31 11.07
CA LEU A 115 -1.91 -6.68 10.92
C LEU A 115 -0.76 -7.67 10.69
N ASP A 116 0.27 -7.29 9.94
CA ASP A 116 1.45 -8.12 9.73
C ASP A 116 2.21 -8.35 11.05
N ARG A 117 2.48 -7.29 11.81
CA ARG A 117 3.14 -7.39 13.12
C ARG A 117 2.26 -8.10 14.15
N GLY A 118 0.96 -7.81 14.15
CA GLY A 118 -0.01 -8.42 15.06
C GLY A 118 -0.17 -9.93 14.83
N ARG A 119 -0.19 -10.39 13.58
CA ARG A 119 -0.24 -11.83 13.25
C ARG A 119 1.06 -12.54 13.61
N ALA A 120 2.21 -11.92 13.36
CA ALA A 120 3.50 -12.47 13.78
C ALA A 120 3.58 -12.61 15.32
N GLY A 121 3.09 -11.62 16.07
CA GLY A 121 3.01 -11.68 17.53
C GLY A 121 2.00 -12.71 18.06
N ALA A 122 0.82 -12.82 17.45
CA ALA A 122 -0.20 -13.78 17.83
C ALA A 122 0.23 -15.24 17.57
N VAL A 123 0.89 -15.51 16.44
CA VAL A 123 1.43 -16.84 16.14
C VAL A 123 2.57 -17.19 17.09
N ARG A 124 3.42 -16.22 17.45
CA ARG A 124 4.48 -16.40 18.47
C ARG A 124 3.88 -16.71 19.85
N ALA A 125 2.79 -16.04 20.24
CA ALA A 125 2.10 -16.30 21.49
C ALA A 125 1.40 -17.67 21.51
N TRP A 126 0.78 -18.09 20.40
CA TRP A 126 0.07 -19.37 20.29
C TRP A 126 1.00 -20.59 20.17
N ARG A 127 2.19 -20.46 19.57
CA ARG A 127 3.14 -21.58 19.40
C ARG A 127 4.05 -21.86 20.60
N GLY A 128 4.02 -21.00 21.63
CA GLY A 128 4.92 -21.12 22.78
C GLY A 128 6.37 -20.75 22.44
N ALA A 129 7.10 -20.23 23.42
CA ALA A 129 8.43 -19.62 23.28
C ALA A 129 9.59 -20.59 22.92
N GLY A 130 9.32 -21.73 22.27
CA GLY A 130 10.30 -22.81 22.01
C GLY A 130 10.66 -23.06 20.54
N GLY A 131 10.25 -22.19 19.62
CA GLY A 131 10.62 -22.32 18.20
C GLY A 131 11.53 -21.18 17.76
N GLU A 132 12.84 -21.42 17.69
CA GLU A 132 13.85 -20.52 17.10
C GLU A 132 13.74 -20.40 15.57
N THR A 133 12.60 -20.74 14.98
CA THR A 133 12.33 -20.46 13.58
C THR A 133 11.61 -19.13 13.54
N GLU A 134 12.28 -18.10 13.01
CA GLU A 134 11.68 -16.84 12.62
C GLU A 134 10.35 -17.13 11.92
N VAL A 135 9.23 -16.99 12.65
CA VAL A 135 7.92 -16.98 12.02
C VAL A 135 7.87 -15.63 11.33
N ALA A 136 8.49 -15.57 10.16
CA ALA A 136 8.20 -14.62 9.12
C ALA A 136 6.69 -14.70 8.94
N GLY A 137 5.96 -13.80 9.63
CA GLY A 137 4.52 -13.72 9.52
C GLY A 137 4.22 -13.60 8.05
N ASN A 138 3.66 -14.66 7.47
CA ASN A 138 3.53 -14.82 6.03
C ASN A 138 2.79 -13.59 5.49
N ARG A 139 3.53 -12.67 4.86
CA ARG A 139 3.03 -11.38 4.41
C ARG A 139 2.25 -11.61 3.12
N ASP A 140 1.04 -12.15 3.29
CA ASP A 140 0.14 -12.62 2.22
C ASP A 140 -0.97 -11.61 1.91
N PHE A 141 -1.62 -11.77 0.76
CA PHE A 141 -2.88 -11.08 0.39
C PHE A 141 -3.96 -11.09 1.49
N VAL A 142 -3.95 -12.03 2.44
CA VAL A 142 -4.95 -12.09 3.51
C VAL A 142 -4.86 -10.84 4.41
N SER A 143 -3.65 -10.39 4.71
CA SER A 143 -3.43 -9.15 5.47
C SER A 143 -3.94 -7.90 4.73
N THR A 144 -3.84 -7.85 3.40
CA THR A 144 -4.30 -6.70 2.59
C THR A 144 -5.82 -6.68 2.50
N VAL A 145 -6.45 -7.85 2.47
CA VAL A 145 -7.90 -8.00 2.56
C VAL A 145 -8.39 -7.49 3.91
N PHE A 146 -7.79 -7.92 5.02
CA PHE A 146 -8.17 -7.45 6.35
C PHE A 146 -7.85 -5.97 6.56
N ALA A 147 -6.74 -5.48 6.01
CA ALA A 147 -6.42 -4.06 6.01
C ALA A 147 -7.49 -3.27 5.23
N GLY A 148 -7.89 -3.74 4.05
CA GLY A 148 -8.94 -3.13 3.24
C GLY A 148 -10.30 -3.11 3.94
N VAL A 149 -10.69 -4.21 4.60
CA VAL A 149 -11.90 -4.27 5.43
C VAL A 149 -11.78 -3.37 6.66
N GLY A 150 -10.62 -3.32 7.31
CA GLY A 150 -10.35 -2.47 8.47
C GLY A 150 -10.44 -0.98 8.12
N THR A 151 -9.80 -0.55 7.04
CA THR A 151 -9.89 0.83 6.52
C THR A 151 -11.32 1.16 6.12
N ALA A 152 -12.05 0.23 5.48
CA ALA A 152 -13.48 0.38 5.17
C ALA A 152 -14.36 0.50 6.43
N GLY A 153 -14.03 -0.21 7.50
CA GLY A 153 -14.68 -0.12 8.80
C GLY A 153 -14.48 1.26 9.43
N VAL A 154 -13.24 1.75 9.47
CA VAL A 154 -12.92 3.12 9.95
C VAL A 154 -13.65 4.16 9.13
N PHE A 155 -13.67 4.03 7.79
CA PHE A 155 -14.41 4.91 6.90
C PHE A 155 -15.91 4.91 7.19
N SER A 156 -16.49 3.73 7.39
CA SER A 156 -17.93 3.59 7.66
C SER A 156 -18.32 4.17 9.02
N ALA A 157 -17.47 4.04 10.03
CA ALA A 157 -17.66 4.63 11.35
C ALA A 157 -17.56 6.16 11.30
N TRP A 158 -16.55 6.70 10.59
CA TRP A 158 -16.42 8.14 10.38
C TRP A 158 -17.68 8.71 9.73
N GLN A 159 -18.14 8.11 8.63
CA GLN A 159 -19.29 8.61 7.89
C GLN A 159 -20.64 8.25 8.54
N ARG A 160 -20.63 7.53 9.68
CA ARG A 160 -21.83 7.08 10.42
C ARG A 160 -22.84 6.36 9.54
N PHE A 161 -22.37 5.41 8.72
CA PHE A 161 -23.26 4.72 7.79
C PHE A 161 -24.24 3.76 8.49
N PRO A 162 -25.48 3.63 7.97
CA PRO A 162 -26.38 2.54 8.34
C PRO A 162 -25.75 1.17 8.03
N ALA A 163 -26.11 0.16 8.82
CA ALA A 163 -25.61 -1.22 8.69
C ALA A 163 -25.57 -1.77 7.24
N PRO A 164 -26.62 -1.63 6.39
CA PRO A 164 -26.56 -2.15 5.02
C PRO A 164 -25.51 -1.45 4.14
N THR A 165 -25.27 -0.16 4.35
CA THR A 165 -24.27 0.61 3.62
C THR A 165 -22.86 0.24 4.07
N ALA A 166 -22.64 0.08 5.37
CA ALA A 166 -21.37 -0.35 5.94
C ALA A 166 -20.94 -1.72 5.40
N VAL A 167 -21.85 -2.69 5.30
CA VAL A 167 -21.56 -4.02 4.71
C VAL A 167 -21.14 -3.89 3.24
N ARG A 168 -21.75 -2.99 2.48
CA ARG A 168 -21.38 -2.75 1.08
C ARG A 168 -19.97 -2.18 0.97
N VAL A 169 -19.63 -1.19 1.80
CA VAL A 169 -18.29 -0.59 1.85
C VAL A 169 -17.25 -1.64 2.27
N ALA A 170 -17.56 -2.47 3.27
CA ALA A 170 -16.69 -3.57 3.70
C ALA A 170 -16.45 -4.59 2.58
N ARG A 171 -17.49 -4.97 1.82
CA ARG A 171 -17.34 -5.86 0.65
C ARG A 171 -16.46 -5.23 -0.44
N MET A 172 -16.60 -3.94 -0.69
CA MET A 172 -15.72 -3.23 -1.64
C MET A 172 -14.28 -3.19 -1.14
N GLY A 173 -14.07 -2.89 0.15
CA GLY A 173 -12.75 -2.93 0.79
C GLY A 173 -12.10 -4.31 0.69
N ALA A 174 -12.87 -5.38 0.90
CA ALA A 174 -12.39 -6.76 0.75
C ALA A 174 -11.98 -7.07 -0.69
N LYS A 175 -12.80 -6.69 -1.69
CA LYS A 175 -12.47 -6.89 -3.12
C LYS A 175 -11.21 -6.14 -3.53
N VAL A 176 -11.12 -4.86 -3.14
CA VAL A 176 -9.95 -4.04 -3.46
C VAL A 176 -8.70 -4.59 -2.78
N GLY A 177 -8.80 -4.98 -1.50
CA GLY A 177 -7.70 -5.59 -0.75
C GLY A 177 -7.26 -6.93 -1.33
N LEU A 178 -8.20 -7.73 -1.86
CA LEU A 178 -7.89 -8.99 -2.56
C LEU A 178 -7.14 -8.72 -3.86
N VAL A 179 -7.67 -7.85 -4.72
CA VAL A 179 -7.03 -7.52 -6.01
C VAL A 179 -5.64 -6.94 -5.78
N PHE A 180 -5.51 -5.99 -4.84
CA PHE A 180 -4.23 -5.38 -4.51
C PHE A 180 -3.24 -6.39 -3.93
N GLY A 181 -3.68 -7.27 -3.03
CA GLY A 181 -2.86 -8.34 -2.46
C GLY A 181 -2.37 -9.33 -3.51
N LEU A 182 -3.22 -9.77 -4.44
CA LEU A 182 -2.82 -10.65 -5.53
C LEU A 182 -1.79 -9.99 -6.46
N VAL A 183 -1.92 -8.69 -6.72
CA VAL A 183 -0.92 -7.93 -7.49
C VAL A 183 0.40 -7.86 -6.74
N GLN A 184 0.38 -7.61 -5.43
CA GLN A 184 1.59 -7.62 -4.59
C GLN A 184 2.26 -9.01 -4.58
N ASP A 185 1.47 -10.08 -4.49
CA ASP A 185 1.96 -11.46 -4.51
C ASP A 185 2.56 -11.81 -5.86
N ALA A 186 1.91 -11.43 -6.98
CA ALA A 186 2.45 -11.63 -8.32
C ALA A 186 3.78 -10.89 -8.53
N LEU A 187 3.88 -9.64 -8.08
CA LEU A 187 5.13 -8.87 -8.12
C LEU A 187 6.20 -9.47 -7.21
N GLY A 188 5.82 -10.03 -6.06
CA GLY A 188 6.70 -10.76 -5.16
C GLY A 188 7.26 -12.04 -5.78
N ALA A 189 6.42 -12.83 -6.45
CA ALA A 189 6.82 -14.03 -7.17
C ALA A 189 7.79 -13.72 -8.30
N LEU A 190 7.51 -12.68 -9.10
CA LEU A 190 8.39 -12.24 -10.20
C LEU A 190 9.77 -11.78 -9.71
N ARG A 191 9.86 -11.26 -8.49
CA ARG A 191 11.13 -10.86 -7.85
C ARG A 191 11.86 -12.01 -7.14
N GLY A 192 11.38 -13.24 -7.26
CA GLY A 192 12.01 -14.42 -6.65
C GLY A 192 11.72 -14.59 -5.15
N ARG A 193 10.72 -13.90 -4.60
CA ARG A 193 10.32 -14.05 -3.19
C ARG A 193 9.51 -15.34 -3.04
N ARG A 194 9.87 -16.19 -2.07
CA ARG A 194 9.12 -17.41 -1.75
C ARG A 194 7.80 -17.01 -1.07
N LEU A 195 6.69 -17.16 -1.79
CA LEU A 195 5.35 -16.95 -1.23
C LEU A 195 4.95 -18.19 -0.42
N GLY A 196 4.65 -18.04 0.87
CA GLY A 196 4.35 -19.18 1.74
C GLY A 196 3.12 -20.01 1.31
N TYR A 197 2.15 -19.41 0.60
CA TYR A 197 1.03 -20.16 0.02
C TYR A 197 1.45 -21.08 -1.13
N VAL A 198 2.45 -20.67 -1.94
CA VAL A 198 3.00 -21.52 -3.00
C VAL A 198 3.71 -22.73 -2.39
N GLU A 199 4.43 -22.57 -1.27
CA GLU A 199 5.00 -23.71 -0.54
C GLU A 199 3.93 -24.55 0.15
N PHE A 200 2.86 -23.97 0.70
CA PHE A 200 1.76 -24.72 1.30
C PHE A 200 0.98 -25.54 0.25
N ILE A 201 0.68 -24.96 -0.93
CA ILE A 201 0.10 -25.68 -2.07
C ILE A 201 1.09 -26.72 -2.58
N LYS A 202 2.36 -26.37 -2.80
CA LYS A 202 3.37 -27.33 -3.29
C LYS A 202 3.52 -28.50 -2.32
N LYS A 203 3.46 -28.25 -1.01
CA LYS A 203 3.48 -29.28 0.03
C LYS A 203 2.23 -30.16 0.02
N HIS A 204 1.05 -29.61 -0.21
CA HIS A 204 -0.22 -30.36 -0.22
C HIS A 204 -0.58 -31.00 -1.57
N VAL A 205 -0.11 -30.45 -2.69
CA VAL A 205 -0.40 -30.93 -4.06
C VAL A 205 0.73 -31.79 -4.61
N VAL A 206 2.00 -31.50 -4.27
CA VAL A 206 3.17 -32.22 -4.81
C VAL A 206 3.76 -33.22 -3.80
N GLY A 207 3.30 -33.25 -2.55
CA GLY A 207 3.65 -34.33 -1.61
C GLY A 207 5.15 -34.56 -1.44
N VAL A 208 5.98 -33.52 -1.53
CA VAL A 208 7.42 -33.67 -1.27
C VAL A 208 7.63 -33.71 0.24
N LYS A 209 7.71 -34.94 0.76
CA LYS A 209 8.44 -35.24 1.99
C LYS A 209 9.89 -34.87 1.72
N GLU A 210 10.40 -33.79 2.33
CA GLU A 210 11.85 -33.64 2.46
C GLU A 210 12.34 -34.85 3.27
N GLY A 211 13.02 -35.75 2.57
CA GLY A 211 13.68 -36.91 3.14
C GLY A 211 14.72 -36.45 4.16
N GLY A 212 14.69 -37.07 5.33
CA GLY A 212 15.62 -36.77 6.40
C GLY A 212 17.07 -36.94 5.96
N ASP A 213 17.85 -35.90 6.17
CA ASP A 213 19.30 -35.96 6.05
C ASP A 213 19.86 -36.69 7.28
N LYS A 214 19.89 -38.03 7.20
CA LYS A 214 20.73 -38.87 8.07
C LYS A 214 22.11 -38.96 7.44
N THR A 215 22.88 -37.89 7.53
CA THR A 215 24.30 -37.86 7.15
C THR A 215 25.10 -37.20 8.26
N GLY A 216 25.16 -37.87 9.40
CA GLY A 216 25.92 -37.41 10.57
C GLY A 216 26.29 -38.51 11.57
N THR A 217 26.27 -39.79 11.17
CA THR A 217 26.64 -40.88 12.10
C THR A 217 27.24 -42.10 11.40
N LEU A 218 28.14 -41.88 10.44
CA LEU A 218 28.96 -42.97 9.84
C LEU A 218 30.47 -42.63 9.81
N GLY A 219 30.92 -41.63 10.58
CA GLY A 219 32.34 -41.25 10.69
C GLY A 219 33.04 -41.62 12.00
N ALA A 220 32.36 -42.30 12.94
CA ALA A 220 32.89 -42.55 14.29
C ALA A 220 33.14 -44.03 14.63
N ALA A 221 33.24 -44.90 13.62
CA ALA A 221 33.53 -46.31 13.83
C ALA A 221 34.33 -46.91 12.67
N VAL A 222 35.51 -46.36 12.39
CA VAL A 222 36.74 -47.04 11.88
C VAL A 222 37.82 -45.96 11.89
N GLY A 223 38.83 -46.12 12.76
CA GLY A 223 39.97 -45.20 12.91
C GLY A 223 40.39 -45.04 14.35
#